data_AF-A0A924PIE7-F1
#
_entry.id   AF-A0A924PIE7-F1
#
_cell.length_a   1.000
_cell.length_b   1.000
_cell.length_c   1.000
_cell.angle_alpha   90.00
_cell.angle_beta   90.00
_cell.angle_gamma   90.00
#
_symmetry.space_group_name_H-M   'P 1'
#
loop_
_entity.id
_entity.type
_entity.pdbx_description
1 polymer ?
#
loop_
_entity_poly.entity_id
_entity_poly.type
_entity_poly.pdbx_seq_one_letter_code
_entity_poly.pdbx_strand_id
1 'polypeptide(L)' 'MKIKSASQEYLEKAKVLTEEESERLLSRMSGKLPRRLEKDKLSKEDALAFQLEIEDEQLEEWRERMAKIREKHKS' A
#
# COMPACT_ATOMS: atom_id res chain seq x y z
N MET A 1 15.78 -11.26 7.94
CA MET A 1 15.48 -10.01 7.21
C MET A 1 14.92 -9.04 8.23
N LYS A 2 15.58 -7.90 8.46
CA LYS A 2 15.03 -6.84 9.31
C LYS A 2 13.68 -6.43 8.72
N ILE A 3 12.65 -6.37 9.55
CA ILE A 3 11.33 -5.89 9.17
C ILE A 3 11.55 -4.43 8.76
N LYS A 4 11.60 -4.16 7.45
CA LYS A 4 11.55 -2.76 6.97
C LYS A 4 10.14 -2.31 7.31
N SER A 5 9.98 -1.38 8.23
CA SER A 5 8.74 -0.64 8.48
C SER A 5 8.33 0.12 7.22
N ALA A 6 7.04 0.41 7.08
CA ALA A 6 6.57 1.35 6.07
C ALA A 6 7.23 2.72 6.28
N SER A 7 7.23 3.56 5.24
CA SER A 7 7.76 4.92 5.37
C SER A 7 7.01 5.71 6.47
N GLN A 8 7.70 6.67 7.10
CA GLN A 8 7.12 7.51 8.14
C GLN A 8 5.85 8.24 7.66
N GLU A 9 5.83 8.65 6.39
CA GLU A 9 4.68 9.30 5.77
C GLU A 9 3.46 8.39 5.74
N TYR A 10 3.63 7.11 5.37
CA TYR A 10 2.52 6.16 5.32
C TYR A 10 2.06 5.71 6.72
N LEU A 11 2.96 5.70 7.69
CA LEU A 11 2.59 5.49 9.10
C LEU A 11 1.71 6.61 9.63
N GLU A 12 1.99 7.87 9.27
CA GLU A 12 1.15 9.01 9.65
C GLU A 12 -0.19 8.99 8.93
N LYS A 13 -0.21 8.65 7.63
CA LYS A 13 -1.46 8.45 6.87
C LYS A 13 -2.32 7.33 7.47
N ALA A 14 -1.71 6.21 7.87
CA ALA A 14 -2.42 5.09 8.47
C ALA A 14 -3.11 5.46 9.81
N LYS A 15 -2.51 6.36 10.59
CA LYS A 15 -3.06 6.81 11.89
C LYS A 15 -4.30 7.67 11.77
N VAL A 16 -4.49 8.35 10.64
CA VAL A 16 -5.64 9.25 10.42
C VAL A 16 -6.78 8.59 9.63
N LEU A 17 -6.62 7.31 9.25
CA LEU A 17 -7.69 6.56 8.60
C LEU A 17 -8.86 6.35 9.55
N THR A 18 -10.07 6.50 9.02
CA THR A 18 -11.28 6.06 9.71
C THR A 18 -11.31 4.53 9.82
N GLU A 19 -12.17 4.01 10.70
CA GLU A 19 -12.35 2.57 10.87
C GLU A 19 -12.82 1.91 9.56
N GLU A 20 -13.79 2.53 8.87
CA GLU A 20 -14.29 2.06 7.57
C GLU A 20 -13.19 2.04 6.50
N GLU A 21 -12.37 3.09 6.41
CA GLU A 21 -11.26 3.13 5.46
C GLU A 21 -10.20 2.08 5.78
N SER A 22 -9.92 1.87 7.07
CA SER A 22 -9.00 0.85 7.54
C SER A 22 -9.48 -0.55 7.18
N GLU A 23 -10.76 -0.87 7.42
CA GLU A 23 -11.34 -2.17 7.07
C GLU A 23 -11.34 -2.40 5.56
N ARG A 24 -11.71 -1.37 4.79
CA ARG A 24 -11.67 -1.42 3.33
C ARG A 24 -10.25 -1.68 2.82
N LEU A 25 -9.24 -1.06 3.43
CA LEU A 25 -7.84 -1.26 3.06
C LEU A 25 -7.35 -2.67 3.44
N LEU A 26 -7.70 -3.15 4.64
CA LEU A 26 -7.40 -4.51 5.08
C LEU A 26 -8.01 -5.56 4.15
N SER A 27 -9.26 -5.35 3.69
CA SER A 27 -9.93 -6.26 2.75
C SER A 27 -9.24 -6.35 1.39
N ARG A 28 -8.48 -5.31 0.99
CA ARG A 28 -7.74 -5.25 -0.28
C ARG A 28 -6.30 -5.71 -0.17
N MET A 29 -5.84 -6.01 1.05
CA MET A 29 -4.48 -6.45 1.26
C MET A 29 -4.14 -7.69 0.43
N SER A 30 -2.97 -7.65 -0.18
CA SER A 30 -2.50 -8.73 -1.05
C SER A 30 -1.15 -9.30 -0.61
N GLY A 31 -0.74 -10.39 -1.23
CA GLY A 31 0.56 -11.01 -1.00
C GLY A 31 0.71 -11.62 0.41
N LYS A 32 1.78 -11.24 1.13
CA LYS A 32 2.14 -11.84 2.43
C LYS A 32 1.68 -11.00 3.63
N LEU A 33 1.08 -9.83 3.40
CA LEU A 33 0.65 -8.89 4.43
C LEU A 33 -0.47 -9.45 5.32
N PRO A 34 -1.57 -10.02 4.79
CA PRO A 34 -2.64 -10.59 5.62
C PRO A 34 -2.12 -11.68 6.57
N ARG A 35 -1.31 -12.61 6.04
CA ARG A 35 -0.69 -13.70 6.83
C ARG A 35 0.31 -13.22 7.88
N ARG A 36 0.86 -12.00 7.75
CA ARG A 36 1.77 -11.42 8.75
C ARG A 36 1.00 -10.72 9.86
N LEU A 37 -0.09 -10.04 9.50
CA LEU A 37 -1.03 -9.43 10.44
C LEU A 37 -1.69 -10.51 11.31
N GLU A 38 -2.21 -11.58 10.71
CA GLU A 38 -2.81 -12.72 11.45
C GLU A 38 -1.85 -13.43 12.42
N LYS A 39 -0.54 -13.32 12.20
CA LYS A 39 0.49 -13.95 13.04
C LYS A 39 1.05 -13.01 14.11
N ASP A 40 0.41 -11.86 14.33
CA ASP A 40 0.87 -10.77 15.19
C ASP A 40 2.32 -10.34 14.93
N LYS A 41 2.80 -10.56 13.69
CA LYS A 41 4.15 -10.15 13.26
C LYS A 41 4.19 -8.70 12.78
N LEU A 42 3.03 -8.05 12.73
CA LEU A 42 2.81 -6.70 12.23
C LEU A 42 1.66 -6.10 13.02
N SER A 43 1.79 -4.84 13.45
CA SER A 43 0.64 -4.11 14.01
C SER A 43 -0.36 -3.79 12.88
N LYS A 44 -1.62 -3.53 13.24
CA LYS A 44 -2.65 -3.08 12.29
C LYS A 44 -2.21 -1.80 11.57
N GLU A 45 -1.66 -0.85 12.30
CA GLU A 45 -1.15 0.42 11.77
C GLU A 45 -0.02 0.22 10.75
N ASP A 46 0.95 -0.64 11.07
CA ASP A 46 2.02 -0.98 10.14
C ASP A 46 1.47 -1.64 8.89
N ALA A 47 0.53 -2.58 9.05
CA ALA A 47 -0.12 -3.27 7.94
C ALA A 47 -0.80 -2.30 6.98
N LEU A 48 -1.59 -1.36 7.53
CA LEU A 48 -2.26 -0.31 6.77
C LEU A 48 -1.24 0.56 6.05
N ALA A 49 -0.17 0.99 6.73
CA ALA A 49 0.88 1.81 6.13
C ALA A 49 1.58 1.11 4.96
N PHE A 50 1.93 -0.18 5.09
CA PHE A 50 2.49 -0.94 3.96
C PHE A 50 1.51 -1.06 2.80
N GLN A 51 0.23 -1.30 3.09
CA GLN A 51 -0.76 -1.45 2.04
C GLN A 51 -0.94 -0.14 1.27
N LEU A 52 -0.95 1.01 1.96
CA LEU A 52 -0.97 2.33 1.32
C LEU A 52 0.25 2.54 0.43
N GLU A 53 1.46 2.24 0.93
CA GLU A 53 2.71 2.41 0.19
C GLU A 53 2.74 1.55 -1.08
N ILE A 54 2.31 0.30 -0.98
CA ILE A 54 2.23 -0.61 -2.14
C ILE A 54 1.22 -0.12 -3.18
N GLU A 55 0.05 0.33 -2.75
CA GLU A 55 -0.97 0.83 -3.68
C GLU A 55 -0.52 2.10 -4.39
N ASP A 56 0.20 3.00 -3.72
CA ASP A 56 0.72 4.22 -4.34
C ASP A 56 1.85 3.92 -5.33
N GLU A 57 2.78 3.02 -4.99
CA GLU A 57 3.81 2.53 -5.92
C GLU A 57 3.19 1.90 -7.18
N GLN A 58 2.16 1.06 -7.01
CA GLN A 58 1.45 0.44 -8.13
C GLN A 58 0.71 1.47 -8.99
N LEU A 59 0.11 2.48 -8.36
CA LEU A 59 -0.59 3.55 -9.06
C LEU A 59 0.40 4.39 -9.89
N GLU A 60 1.56 4.72 -9.31
CA GLU A 60 2.60 5.48 -10.01
C GLU A 60 3.18 4.67 -11.18
N GLU A 61 3.48 3.38 -10.98
CA GLU A 61 3.92 2.50 -12.06
C GLU A 61 2.88 2.41 -13.18
N TRP A 62 1.59 2.33 -12.84
CA TRP A 62 0.52 2.32 -13.82
C TRP A 62 0.46 3.64 -14.61
N ARG A 63 0.58 4.80 -13.93
CA ARG A 63 0.61 6.12 -14.56
C ARG A 63 1.77 6.23 -15.55
N GLU A 64 2.97 5.81 -15.16
CA GLU A 64 4.14 5.80 -16.06
C GLU A 64 3.92 4.92 -17.29
N ARG A 65 3.37 3.71 -17.09
CA ARG A 65 3.06 2.80 -18.21
C ARG A 65 2.03 3.41 -19.16
N MET A 66 0.98 4.03 -18.61
CA MET A 66 -0.04 4.69 -19.43
C MET A 66 0.50 5.90 -20.18
N ALA A 67 1.38 6.70 -19.57
CA ALA A 67 2.04 7.81 -20.24
C ALA A 67 2.85 7.32 -21.46
N LYS A 68 3.66 6.27 -21.29
CA LYS A 68 4.44 5.63 -22.37
C LYS A 68 3.56 5.10 -23.50
N ILE A 69 2.41 4.51 -23.19
CA ILE A 69 1.45 4.04 -24.22
C ILE A 69 0.87 5.22 -24.99
N ARG A 70 0.46 6.29 -24.31
CA ARG A 70 -0.11 7.49 -24.93
C ARG A 70 0.89 8.19 -25.85
N GLU A 71 2.16 8.26 -25.47
CA GLU A 71 3.23 8.81 -26.32
C GLU A 71 3.40 7.99 -27.61
N LYS A 72 3.41 6.65 -27.51
CA LYS A 72 3.50 5.75 -28.67
C LYS A 72 2.33 5.89 -29.64
N HIS A 73 1.13 6.22 -29.15
CA HIS A 73 -0.08 6.41 -29.96
C HIS A 73 -0.21 7.83 -30.56
N LYS A 74 0.67 8.76 -30.18
CA LYS A 74 0.67 10.14 -30.70
C LYS A 74 1.57 10.33 -31.93
N SER A 75 2.28 9.30 -32.36
CA SER A 75 3.10 9.25 -33.59
C SER A 75 2.38 8.60 -34.76
#